data_AF-A0A927Y811-F1
#
_entry.id   AF-A0A927Y811-F1
#
_cell.length_a   1.000
_cell.length_b   1.000
_cell.length_c   1.000
_cell.angle_alpha   90.00
_cell.angle_beta   90.00
_cell.angle_gamma   90.00
#
_symmetry.space_group_name_H-M   'P 1'
#
loop_
_entity.id
_entity.type
_entity.pdbx_description
1 polymer ?
#
loop_
_entity_poly.entity_id
_entity_poly.type
_entity_poly.pdbx_seq_one_letter_code
_entity_poly.pdbx_strand_id
1 'polypeptide(L)'
;MTETTTVTVKGVAVEDSTGAQQKTYVEMSNDNANPTTKLTAYIADGLTVTGWSSEDETVATVDENGLVTAQGVGSVIIHATDSEGNMGGIKVVVTHADIPYFEELNFARGNAGLNPHKWAEDSFKAALMEYEVETYFDTLATLPVTAVFNAEKWTASYEITYDDGSEAATGNVANGVVTNLPINGKACVVEITIYDPEDSDNKNVYVFAVNCELPEDSEDNQETVKGDISGDGEVTLNDAMQAYKLSKNSADATEAQKAAADVNGDGSITLADAMMIYQMSKGTNNE
;
A
#
# COMPACT_ATOMS: atom_id res chain seq x y z
N MET A 1 46.02 18.86 -23.10
CA MET A 1 45.96 17.48 -22.58
C MET A 1 44.62 17.35 -21.89
N THR A 2 43.80 16.36 -22.27
CA THR A 2 42.57 16.03 -21.55
C THR A 2 42.96 15.15 -20.38
N GLU A 3 42.92 15.69 -19.16
CA GLU A 3 43.03 14.86 -17.96
C GLU A 3 41.76 14.03 -17.82
N THR A 4 41.90 12.72 -17.82
CA THR A 4 40.83 11.79 -17.45
C THR A 4 41.07 11.34 -16.02
N THR A 5 40.15 11.68 -15.12
CA THR A 5 40.09 11.12 -13.77
C THR A 5 39.27 9.84 -13.80
N THR A 6 39.78 8.78 -13.19
CA THR A 6 39.04 7.53 -12.98
C THR A 6 38.16 7.69 -11.73
N VAL A 7 36.85 7.52 -11.89
CA VAL A 7 35.91 7.37 -10.77
C VAL A 7 35.78 5.88 -10.48
N THR A 8 36.05 5.45 -9.25
CA THR A 8 35.85 4.06 -8.83
C THR A 8 34.59 3.98 -7.99
N VAL A 9 33.53 3.38 -8.53
CA VAL A 9 32.32 3.03 -7.76
C VAL A 9 32.68 1.86 -6.86
N LYS A 10 32.51 2.00 -5.54
CA LYS A 10 32.84 0.96 -4.54
C LYS A 10 31.64 0.08 -4.16
N GLY A 11 30.61 0.02 -5.00
CA GLY A 11 29.38 -0.73 -4.73
C GLY A 11 28.52 -0.86 -5.98
N VAL A 12 27.26 -1.24 -5.79
CA VAL A 12 26.28 -1.35 -6.86
C VAL A 12 25.40 -0.10 -6.85
N ALA A 13 25.35 0.62 -7.97
CA ALA A 13 24.35 1.67 -8.19
C ALA A 13 23.27 1.12 -9.12
N VAL A 14 22.00 1.42 -8.83
CA VAL A 14 20.86 0.98 -9.64
C VAL A 14 20.12 2.20 -10.15
N GLU A 15 19.87 2.22 -11.46
CA GLU A 15 19.16 3.30 -12.13
C GLU A 15 18.02 2.76 -12.98
N ASP A 16 16.98 3.58 -13.18
CA ASP A 16 15.95 3.31 -14.18
C ASP A 16 16.37 3.73 -15.60
N SER A 17 15.50 3.49 -16.57
CA SER A 17 15.73 3.87 -17.98
C SER A 17 15.93 5.37 -18.25
N THR A 18 15.60 6.23 -17.28
CA THR A 18 15.79 7.69 -17.36
C THR A 18 17.08 8.16 -16.67
N GLY A 19 17.81 7.24 -16.02
CA GLY A 19 18.98 7.54 -15.20
C GLY A 19 18.62 7.98 -13.76
N ALA A 20 17.37 7.78 -13.32
CA ALA A 20 16.99 8.10 -11.95
C ALA A 20 17.61 7.07 -10.99
N GLN A 21 18.34 7.60 -10.01
CA GLN A 21 18.96 6.83 -8.93
C GLN A 21 18.13 7.11 -7.66
N GLN A 22 17.92 6.13 -6.80
CA GLN A 22 17.07 6.16 -5.57
C GLN A 22 15.60 5.80 -5.78
N LYS A 23 14.91 6.35 -6.78
CA LYS A 23 13.47 6.14 -6.93
C LYS A 23 13.00 6.17 -8.38
N THR A 24 12.06 5.30 -8.72
CA THR A 24 11.34 5.28 -10.01
C THR A 24 9.86 4.98 -9.81
N TYR A 25 9.03 5.41 -10.76
CA TYR A 25 7.59 5.18 -10.74
C TYR A 25 7.18 4.25 -11.89
N VAL A 26 6.24 3.36 -11.59
CA VAL A 26 5.61 2.49 -12.58
C VAL A 26 4.10 2.62 -12.42
N GLU A 27 3.43 3.22 -13.41
CA GLU A 27 1.98 3.47 -13.33
C GLU A 27 1.19 2.34 -14.02
N MET A 28 0.36 1.66 -13.22
CA MET A 28 -0.66 0.72 -13.68
C MET A 28 -1.88 1.48 -14.20
N SER A 29 -2.59 0.85 -15.13
CA SER A 29 -3.92 1.30 -15.56
C SER A 29 -4.76 0.09 -15.98
N ASN A 30 -6.04 0.33 -16.25
CA ASN A 30 -6.93 -0.70 -16.77
C ASN A 30 -6.45 -1.28 -18.11
N ASP A 31 -5.75 -0.48 -18.92
CA ASP A 31 -5.20 -0.90 -20.22
C ASP A 31 -3.85 -1.63 -20.08
N ASN A 32 -3.17 -1.45 -18.95
CA ASN A 32 -1.90 -2.08 -18.66
C ASN A 32 -1.80 -2.39 -17.17
N ALA A 33 -2.30 -3.57 -16.78
CA ALA A 33 -2.32 -4.01 -15.39
C ALA A 33 -0.92 -4.42 -14.88
N ASN A 34 0.03 -4.77 -15.75
CA ASN A 34 1.38 -5.20 -15.36
C ASN A 34 2.46 -4.48 -16.17
N PRO A 35 2.54 -3.14 -16.08
CA PRO A 35 3.59 -2.37 -16.73
C PRO A 35 4.97 -2.83 -16.27
N THR A 36 5.93 -2.68 -17.17
CA THR A 36 7.32 -3.04 -16.91
C THR A 36 8.23 -1.84 -17.00
N THR A 37 9.27 -1.80 -16.16
CA THR A 37 10.38 -0.85 -16.30
C THR A 37 11.71 -1.58 -16.28
N LYS A 38 12.71 -1.04 -16.99
CA LYS A 38 14.05 -1.62 -17.02
C LYS A 38 14.94 -0.90 -16.02
N LEU A 39 15.55 -1.68 -15.14
CA LEU A 39 16.64 -1.24 -14.28
C LEU A 39 17.99 -1.64 -14.87
N THR A 40 18.99 -0.81 -14.61
CA THR A 40 20.39 -1.06 -14.95
C THR A 40 21.22 -0.96 -13.69
N ALA A 41 22.04 -1.97 -13.41
CA ALA A 41 23.00 -1.95 -12.32
C ALA A 41 24.39 -1.57 -12.86
N TYR A 42 25.04 -0.62 -12.18
CA TYR A 42 26.40 -0.16 -12.42
C TYR A 42 27.30 -0.66 -11.31
N ILE A 43 28.38 -1.33 -11.69
CA ILE A 43 29.30 -2.03 -10.79
C ILE A 43 30.75 -1.67 -11.13
N ALA A 44 31.68 -2.04 -10.26
CA ALA A 44 33.11 -1.81 -10.48
C ALA A 44 33.65 -2.63 -11.67
N ASP A 45 34.70 -2.10 -12.33
CA ASP A 45 35.36 -2.77 -13.45
C ASP A 45 35.86 -4.18 -13.07
N GLY A 46 35.56 -5.16 -13.92
CA GLY A 46 35.94 -6.56 -13.71
C GLY A 46 34.95 -7.39 -12.88
N LEU A 47 33.87 -6.78 -12.38
CA LEU A 47 32.77 -7.48 -11.71
C LEU A 47 31.64 -7.80 -12.67
N THR A 48 30.70 -8.63 -12.21
CA THR A 48 29.44 -8.96 -12.91
C THR A 48 28.26 -8.84 -11.97
N VAL A 49 27.07 -8.54 -12.50
CA VAL A 49 25.82 -8.63 -11.73
C VAL A 49 25.46 -10.10 -11.60
N THR A 50 25.25 -10.57 -10.37
CA THR A 50 25.00 -11.98 -10.06
C THR A 50 23.58 -12.26 -9.58
N GLY A 51 22.82 -11.23 -9.21
CA GLY A 51 21.44 -11.40 -8.77
C GLY A 51 20.64 -10.12 -8.72
N TRP A 52 19.33 -10.29 -8.86
CA TRP A 52 18.31 -9.28 -8.60
C TRP A 52 17.30 -9.86 -7.61
N SER A 53 16.74 -9.02 -6.75
CA SER A 53 15.69 -9.44 -5.82
C SER A 53 14.73 -8.29 -5.49
N SER A 54 13.50 -8.64 -5.13
CA SER A 54 12.50 -7.71 -4.61
C SER A 54 12.31 -7.96 -3.11
N GLU A 55 12.15 -6.91 -2.33
CA GLU A 55 11.76 -7.04 -0.91
C GLU A 55 10.29 -7.46 -0.75
N ASP A 56 9.45 -7.17 -1.74
CA ASP A 56 8.02 -7.50 -1.76
C ASP A 56 7.54 -7.76 -3.19
N GLU A 57 7.50 -9.05 -3.56
CA GLU A 57 7.04 -9.49 -4.88
C GLU A 57 5.54 -9.29 -5.11
N THR A 58 4.75 -8.98 -4.07
CA THR A 58 3.33 -8.64 -4.23
C THR A 58 3.15 -7.22 -4.79
N VAL A 59 4.16 -6.36 -4.65
CA VAL A 59 4.22 -5.01 -5.25
C VAL A 59 4.89 -5.04 -6.61
N ALA A 60 6.10 -5.61 -6.71
CA ALA A 60 6.80 -5.76 -7.98
C ALA A 60 7.80 -6.92 -7.98
N THR A 61 7.89 -7.62 -9.10
CA THR A 61 8.88 -8.69 -9.35
C THR A 61 9.99 -8.18 -10.26
N VAL A 62 11.20 -8.75 -10.16
CA VAL A 62 12.33 -8.43 -11.05
C VAL A 62 12.94 -9.72 -11.63
N ASP A 63 13.22 -9.73 -12.93
CA ASP A 63 13.88 -10.87 -13.58
C ASP A 63 15.42 -10.81 -13.49
N GLU A 64 16.10 -11.87 -13.94
CA GLU A 64 17.58 -11.96 -13.94
C GLU A 64 18.28 -10.85 -14.73
N ASN A 65 17.55 -10.18 -15.63
CA ASN A 65 18.07 -9.12 -16.47
C ASN A 65 17.81 -7.73 -15.86
N GLY A 66 17.07 -7.61 -14.76
CA GLY A 66 16.64 -6.32 -14.19
C GLY A 66 15.38 -5.74 -14.85
N LEU A 67 14.55 -6.56 -15.51
CA LEU A 67 13.21 -6.14 -15.93
C LEU A 67 12.26 -6.26 -14.74
N VAL A 68 11.77 -5.12 -14.26
CA VAL A 68 10.80 -5.04 -13.17
C VAL A 68 9.40 -5.07 -13.76
N THR A 69 8.51 -5.89 -13.19
CA THR A 69 7.09 -6.00 -13.55
C THR A 69 6.25 -5.65 -12.35
N ALA A 70 5.35 -4.67 -12.50
CA ALA A 70 4.41 -4.28 -11.44
C ALA A 70 3.39 -5.40 -11.18
N GLN A 71 3.05 -5.63 -9.92
CA GLN A 71 2.10 -6.64 -9.45
C GLN A 71 0.95 -6.04 -8.64
N GLY A 72 1.17 -4.92 -7.96
CA GLY A 72 0.15 -4.22 -7.18
C GLY A 72 0.62 -2.85 -6.71
N VAL A 73 -0.32 -1.97 -6.36
CA VAL A 73 -0.01 -0.63 -5.84
C VAL A 73 0.79 -0.71 -4.54
N GLY A 74 1.82 0.14 -4.42
CA GLY A 74 2.69 0.14 -3.25
C GLY A 74 4.11 0.60 -3.55
N SER A 75 5.00 0.41 -2.57
CA SER A 75 6.42 0.78 -2.67
C SER A 75 7.28 -0.41 -2.27
N VAL A 76 8.31 -0.71 -3.06
CA VAL A 76 9.25 -1.81 -2.78
C VAL A 76 10.67 -1.43 -3.16
N ILE A 77 11.69 -1.93 -2.44
CA ILE A 77 13.09 -1.79 -2.86
C ILE A 77 13.46 -3.00 -3.72
N ILE A 78 13.98 -2.73 -4.91
CA ILE A 78 14.59 -3.73 -5.78
C ILE A 78 16.10 -3.66 -5.62
N HIS A 79 16.74 -4.79 -5.33
CA HIS A 79 18.18 -4.91 -5.13
C HIS A 79 18.86 -5.56 -6.34
N ALA A 80 20.08 -5.11 -6.62
CA ALA A 80 21.04 -5.78 -7.48
C ALA A 80 22.29 -6.15 -6.67
N THR A 81 22.84 -7.33 -6.94
CA THR A 81 24.04 -7.86 -6.26
C THR A 81 25.16 -8.11 -7.27
N ASP A 82 26.39 -7.74 -6.94
CA ASP A 82 27.56 -8.04 -7.78
C ASP A 82 28.26 -9.36 -7.40
N SER A 83 29.30 -9.73 -8.15
CA SER A 83 30.06 -10.96 -7.94
C SER A 83 30.93 -10.98 -6.68
N GLU A 84 31.08 -9.85 -5.99
CA GLU A 84 31.74 -9.78 -4.68
C GLU A 84 30.72 -9.75 -3.52
N GLY A 85 29.42 -9.74 -3.82
CA GLY A 85 28.34 -9.70 -2.85
C GLY A 85 27.97 -8.30 -2.39
N ASN A 86 28.47 -7.24 -3.04
CA ASN A 86 27.99 -5.89 -2.75
C ASN A 86 26.56 -5.74 -3.29
N MET A 87 25.73 -5.01 -2.55
CA MET A 87 24.34 -4.76 -2.89
C MET A 87 24.06 -3.27 -3.03
N GLY A 88 23.15 -2.95 -3.94
CA GLY A 88 22.57 -1.63 -4.10
C GLY A 88 21.13 -1.78 -4.57
N GLY A 89 20.31 -0.76 -4.35
CA GLY A 89 18.89 -0.85 -4.67
C GLY A 89 18.27 0.48 -5.06
N ILE A 90 17.06 0.37 -5.60
CA ILE A 90 16.22 1.49 -6.02
C ILE A 90 14.80 1.28 -5.49
N LYS A 91 14.17 2.33 -4.98
CA LYS A 91 12.75 2.31 -4.60
C LYS A 91 11.89 2.33 -5.85
N VAL A 92 11.13 1.27 -6.08
CA VAL A 92 10.09 1.22 -7.11
C VAL A 92 8.76 1.55 -6.45
N VAL A 93 8.10 2.59 -6.96
CA VAL A 93 6.76 2.98 -6.54
C VAL A 93 5.78 2.61 -7.63
N VAL A 94 4.92 1.65 -7.35
CA VAL A 94 3.85 1.23 -8.25
C VAL A 94 2.61 2.04 -7.93
N THR A 95 2.20 2.88 -8.89
CA THR A 95 0.97 3.69 -8.80
C THR A 95 -0.14 3.03 -9.62
N HIS A 96 -1.38 3.47 -9.43
CA HIS A 96 -2.46 3.23 -10.38
C HIS A 96 -3.09 4.56 -10.77
N ALA A 97 -3.45 4.70 -12.05
CA ALA A 97 -3.97 5.96 -12.59
C ALA A 97 -5.22 6.46 -11.86
N ASP A 98 -6.11 5.51 -11.49
CA ASP A 98 -7.45 5.78 -10.95
C ASP A 98 -7.65 5.36 -9.49
N ILE A 99 -6.65 4.78 -8.81
CA ILE A 99 -6.80 4.29 -7.43
C ILE A 99 -5.98 5.18 -6.49
N PRO A 100 -6.63 5.88 -5.53
CA PRO A 100 -5.92 6.68 -4.53
C PRO A 100 -5.15 5.80 -3.56
N TYR A 101 -3.89 6.08 -3.28
CA TYR A 101 -3.11 5.34 -2.29
C TYR A 101 -1.97 6.18 -1.73
N PHE A 102 -1.51 5.82 -0.53
CA PHE A 102 -0.30 6.43 0.03
C PHE A 102 0.94 5.72 -0.49
N GLU A 103 1.93 6.47 -0.96
CA GLU A 103 3.26 5.92 -1.21
C GLU A 103 3.96 5.56 0.10
N GLU A 104 3.76 6.41 1.11
CA GLU A 104 4.26 6.23 2.46
C GLU A 104 3.23 6.77 3.45
N LEU A 105 3.08 6.08 4.58
CA LEU A 105 2.34 6.56 5.73
C LEU A 105 3.13 6.19 6.98
N ASN A 106 3.69 7.21 7.62
CA ASN A 106 4.65 7.04 8.69
C ASN A 106 4.20 7.79 9.93
N PHE A 107 4.18 7.10 11.06
CA PHE A 107 3.99 7.74 12.35
C PHE A 107 5.35 7.97 13.00
N ALA A 108 5.56 9.15 13.59
CA ALA A 108 6.90 9.52 14.07
C ALA A 108 7.35 8.60 15.21
N ARG A 109 8.45 7.85 15.02
CA ARG A 109 9.04 7.00 16.06
C ARG A 109 9.77 7.86 17.10
N GLY A 110 9.49 7.65 18.40
CA GLY A 110 10.16 8.35 19.50
C GLY A 110 9.21 9.14 20.43
N ASN A 111 9.28 10.47 20.40
CA ASN A 111 8.54 11.39 21.31
C ASN A 111 7.01 11.34 21.16
N ALA A 112 6.52 10.62 20.13
CA ALA A 112 5.12 10.30 19.93
C ALA A 112 4.65 9.09 20.74
N GLY A 113 5.50 8.49 21.59
CA GLY A 113 5.10 7.40 22.45
C GLY A 113 4.55 6.18 21.71
N LEU A 114 5.00 5.84 20.50
CA LEU A 114 4.58 4.61 19.82
C LEU A 114 5.41 3.41 20.27
N ASN A 115 4.76 2.30 20.61
CA ASN A 115 5.43 1.03 20.91
C ASN A 115 5.98 0.45 19.60
N PRO A 116 7.32 0.37 19.43
CA PRO A 116 7.92 -0.14 18.22
C PRO A 116 7.63 -1.63 18.00
N HIS A 117 7.21 -2.39 19.01
CA HIS A 117 7.03 -3.85 18.84
C HIS A 117 5.87 -4.29 17.93
N LYS A 118 5.00 -3.38 17.46
CA LYS A 118 3.95 -3.68 16.46
C LYS A 118 4.10 -2.96 15.11
N TRP A 119 4.62 -1.74 15.11
CA TRP A 119 4.80 -0.95 13.89
C TRP A 119 6.22 -1.05 13.29
N ALA A 120 7.23 -1.44 14.09
CA ALA A 120 8.61 -1.04 13.75
C ALA A 120 9.33 -1.84 12.66
N GLU A 121 8.82 -2.99 12.22
CA GLU A 121 9.54 -3.86 11.27
C GLU A 121 8.88 -3.97 9.90
N ASP A 122 7.58 -3.67 9.76
CA ASP A 122 6.89 -3.68 8.47
C ASP A 122 6.84 -2.27 7.88
N SER A 123 7.50 -2.07 6.74
CA SER A 123 7.22 -0.95 5.84
C SER A 123 5.71 -0.88 5.60
N PHE A 124 5.11 0.32 5.69
CA PHE A 124 3.70 0.54 5.37
C PHE A 124 3.35 -0.17 4.06
N LYS A 125 2.30 -0.99 4.07
CA LYS A 125 1.84 -1.76 2.92
C LYS A 125 0.58 -1.13 2.39
N ALA A 126 0.63 -0.51 1.22
CA ALA A 126 -0.52 0.18 0.64
C ALA A 126 -1.76 -0.73 0.47
N ALA A 127 -1.57 -2.04 0.36
CA ALA A 127 -2.66 -3.01 0.27
C ALA A 127 -3.27 -3.41 1.63
N LEU A 128 -2.56 -3.19 2.75
CA LEU A 128 -3.05 -3.46 4.09
C LEU A 128 -3.83 -2.22 4.57
N MET A 129 -5.11 -2.40 4.90
CA MET A 129 -6.02 -1.30 5.25
C MET A 129 -6.22 -1.17 6.76
N GLU A 130 -5.78 -2.15 7.53
CA GLU A 130 -5.99 -2.19 8.97
C GLU A 130 -4.67 -2.40 9.68
N TYR A 131 -4.48 -1.63 10.74
CA TYR A 131 -3.25 -1.64 11.53
C TYR A 131 -3.59 -1.52 13.00
N GLU A 132 -2.90 -2.33 13.81
CA GLU A 132 -2.87 -2.13 15.24
C GLU A 132 -1.70 -1.21 15.61
N VAL A 133 -2.01 -0.19 16.39
CA VAL A 133 -1.07 0.82 16.86
C VAL A 133 -1.09 0.83 18.37
N GLU A 134 0.04 0.48 18.97
CA GLU A 134 0.21 0.59 20.41
C GLU A 134 1.00 1.84 20.77
N THR A 135 0.57 2.53 21.83
CA THR A 135 1.28 3.65 22.42
C THR A 135 1.82 3.29 23.82
N TYR A 136 2.94 3.88 24.21
CA TYR A 136 3.57 3.80 25.53
C TYR A 136 2.85 4.61 26.60
N PHE A 137 2.05 5.61 26.21
CA PHE A 137 1.45 6.57 27.13
C PHE A 137 -0.03 6.75 26.82
N ASP A 138 -0.88 6.36 27.76
CA ASP A 138 -2.32 6.59 27.71
C ASP A 138 -2.70 8.08 27.75
N THR A 139 -1.73 8.98 27.89
CA THR A 139 -1.92 10.44 27.98
C THR A 139 -1.40 11.21 26.77
N LEU A 140 -1.00 10.50 25.71
CA LEU A 140 -0.46 11.13 24.51
C LEU A 140 -1.51 12.03 23.85
N ALA A 141 -1.24 13.34 23.80
CA ALA A 141 -2.19 14.31 23.27
C ALA A 141 -2.31 14.27 21.74
N THR A 142 -1.20 14.00 21.04
CA THR A 142 -1.16 14.02 19.58
C THR A 142 -0.36 12.87 19.01
N LEU A 143 -0.81 12.36 17.88
CA LEU A 143 -0.15 11.33 17.09
C LEU A 143 0.38 11.96 15.78
N PRO A 144 1.70 12.25 15.68
CA PRO A 144 2.29 12.81 14.47
C PRO A 144 2.36 11.78 13.33
N VAL A 145 1.74 12.12 12.21
CA VAL A 145 1.74 11.34 10.97
C VAL A 145 2.35 12.14 9.83
N THR A 146 3.15 11.48 8.99
CA THR A 146 3.63 12.00 7.71
C THR A 146 3.11 11.06 6.63
N ALA A 147 2.39 11.60 5.65
CA ALA A 147 1.92 10.86 4.49
C ALA A 147 2.61 11.36 3.22
N VAL A 148 2.90 10.48 2.27
CA VAL A 148 3.38 10.82 0.93
C VAL A 148 2.40 10.26 -0.08
N PHE A 149 1.88 11.10 -0.97
CA PHE A 149 0.95 10.71 -2.02
C PHE A 149 1.02 11.69 -3.22
N ASN A 150 0.35 11.35 -4.32
CA ASN A 150 0.21 12.24 -5.46
C ASN A 150 -0.81 13.35 -5.16
N ALA A 151 -0.35 14.45 -4.57
CA ALA A 151 -1.19 15.59 -4.21
C ALA A 151 -1.70 16.43 -5.41
N GLU A 152 -1.30 16.11 -6.64
CA GLU A 152 -1.95 16.69 -7.83
C GLU A 152 -3.26 15.97 -8.17
N LYS A 153 -3.42 14.71 -7.74
CA LYS A 153 -4.61 13.89 -7.98
C LYS A 153 -5.47 13.71 -6.72
N TRP A 154 -4.85 13.44 -5.58
CA TRP A 154 -5.53 12.94 -4.39
C TRP A 154 -5.51 13.95 -3.25
N THR A 155 -6.52 13.86 -2.38
CA THR A 155 -6.58 14.56 -1.09
C THR A 155 -6.60 13.55 0.05
N ALA A 156 -6.07 13.93 1.22
CA ALA A 156 -6.08 13.07 2.39
C ALA A 156 -6.72 13.77 3.61
N SER A 157 -7.51 13.01 4.35
CA SER A 157 -8.17 13.44 5.58
C SER A 157 -8.04 12.37 6.67
N TYR A 158 -8.38 12.75 7.89
CA TYR A 158 -8.50 11.83 9.00
C TYR A 158 -9.82 12.02 9.75
N GLU A 159 -10.26 10.95 10.39
CA GLU A 159 -11.33 10.90 11.37
C GLU A 159 -10.87 10.08 12.58
N ILE A 160 -11.20 10.55 13.79
CA ILE A 160 -10.78 9.93 15.05
C ILE A 160 -12.02 9.64 15.86
N THR A 161 -12.22 8.37 16.21
CA THR A 161 -13.23 7.91 17.15
C THR A 161 -12.59 7.69 18.52
N TYR A 162 -13.20 8.29 19.55
CA TYR A 162 -12.78 8.12 20.94
C TYR A 162 -13.56 6.98 21.61
N ASP A 163 -12.89 6.20 22.47
CA ASP A 163 -13.48 5.08 23.20
C ASP A 163 -14.59 5.51 24.20
N ASP A 164 -14.50 6.73 24.70
CA ASP A 164 -15.40 7.30 25.71
C ASP A 164 -16.68 7.92 25.12
N GLY A 165 -16.88 7.83 23.80
CA GLY A 165 -18.03 8.39 23.09
C GLY A 165 -18.05 9.92 23.02
N SER A 166 -16.93 10.59 23.30
CA SER A 166 -16.79 12.03 23.10
C SER A 166 -16.72 12.42 21.62
N GLU A 167 -16.86 13.72 21.35
CA GLU A 167 -16.89 14.26 19.98
C GLU A 167 -15.65 13.85 19.18
N ALA A 168 -15.86 13.14 18.08
CA ALA A 168 -14.82 12.75 17.13
C ALA A 168 -14.06 13.96 16.57
N ALA A 169 -12.76 13.78 16.28
CA ALA A 169 -11.95 14.80 15.65
C ALA A 169 -11.69 14.47 14.18
N THR A 170 -11.84 15.45 13.30
CA THR A 170 -11.58 15.30 11.86
C THR A 170 -10.67 16.40 11.35
N GLY A 171 -9.99 16.14 10.23
CA GLY A 171 -9.16 17.16 9.59
C GLY A 171 -8.44 16.64 8.35
N ASN A 172 -7.52 17.45 7.84
CA ASN A 172 -6.72 17.11 6.66
C ASN A 172 -5.37 16.52 7.05
N VAL A 173 -4.87 15.59 6.25
CA VAL A 173 -3.50 15.08 6.33
C VAL A 173 -2.68 15.71 5.20
N ALA A 174 -1.64 16.46 5.57
CA ALA A 174 -0.81 17.16 4.60
C ALA A 174 0.23 16.25 3.95
N ASN A 175 0.50 16.44 2.64
CA ASN A 175 1.48 15.68 1.89
C ASN A 175 2.92 16.10 2.25
N GLY A 176 3.78 15.13 2.55
CA GLY A 176 5.22 15.30 2.77
C GLY A 176 5.61 16.06 4.04
N VAL A 177 4.64 16.42 4.90
CA VAL A 177 4.88 17.16 6.15
C VAL A 177 4.12 16.53 7.32
N VAL A 178 4.59 16.79 8.54
CA VAL A 178 3.99 16.23 9.75
C VAL A 178 2.62 16.86 10.02
N THR A 179 1.60 16.03 10.15
CA THR A 179 0.27 16.36 10.66
C THR A 179 0.13 15.78 12.08
N ASN A 180 -0.22 16.60 13.07
CA ASN A 180 -0.41 16.13 14.45
C ASN A 180 -1.89 15.78 14.69
N LEU A 181 -2.21 14.49 14.69
CA LEU A 181 -3.58 14.01 14.91
C LEU A 181 -3.96 14.15 16.39
N PRO A 182 -5.06 14.80 16.76
CA PRO A 182 -5.40 15.09 18.17
C PRO A 182 -6.02 13.88 18.88
N ILE A 183 -5.22 12.86 19.19
CA ILE A 183 -5.72 11.63 19.83
C ILE A 183 -6.12 11.78 21.31
N ASN A 184 -5.65 12.84 21.99
CA ASN A 184 -6.06 13.23 23.36
C ASN A 184 -5.99 12.12 24.43
N GLY A 185 -5.18 11.06 24.23
CA GLY A 185 -5.10 9.91 25.11
C GLY A 185 -6.34 9.00 25.14
N LYS A 186 -7.28 9.20 24.21
CA LYS A 186 -8.59 8.52 24.19
C LYS A 186 -8.94 7.91 22.85
N ALA A 187 -8.15 8.19 21.80
CA ALA A 187 -8.45 7.68 20.48
C ALA A 187 -8.43 6.15 20.54
N CYS A 188 -9.51 5.55 20.03
CA CYS A 188 -9.55 4.12 19.76
C CYS A 188 -9.35 3.89 18.27
N VAL A 189 -10.15 4.51 17.40
CA VAL A 189 -10.00 4.35 15.96
C VAL A 189 -9.50 5.64 15.33
N VAL A 190 -8.47 5.55 14.50
CA VAL A 190 -8.05 6.64 13.61
C VAL A 190 -8.19 6.14 12.18
N GLU A 191 -9.10 6.72 11.42
CA GLU A 191 -9.23 6.49 9.99
C GLU A 191 -8.47 7.57 9.25
N ILE A 192 -7.58 7.17 8.33
CA ILE A 192 -6.93 8.09 7.40
C ILE A 192 -7.44 7.73 6.01
N THR A 193 -8.17 8.66 5.40
CA THR A 193 -8.76 8.47 4.07
C THR A 193 -7.93 9.21 3.04
N ILE A 194 -7.66 8.56 1.91
CA ILE A 194 -7.17 9.20 0.69
C ILE A 194 -8.20 9.03 -0.41
N TYR A 195 -8.53 10.12 -1.10
CA TYR A 195 -9.67 10.15 -2.02
C TYR A 195 -9.45 11.10 -3.19
N ASP A 196 -10.24 10.90 -4.24
CA ASP A 196 -10.37 11.84 -5.36
C ASP A 196 -11.26 13.03 -4.94
N PRO A 197 -10.77 14.28 -4.97
CA PRO A 197 -11.58 15.44 -4.62
C PRO A 197 -12.75 15.69 -5.59
N GLU A 198 -12.71 15.13 -6.81
CA GLU A 198 -13.80 15.21 -7.79
C GLU A 198 -14.82 14.06 -7.65
N ASP A 199 -14.41 12.95 -7.03
CA ASP A 199 -15.23 11.76 -6.75
C ASP A 199 -14.88 11.19 -5.37
N SER A 200 -15.54 11.69 -4.31
CA SER A 200 -15.24 11.30 -2.93
C SER A 200 -15.52 9.83 -2.62
N ASP A 201 -16.24 9.12 -3.48
CA ASP A 201 -16.50 7.68 -3.34
C ASP A 201 -15.31 6.86 -3.86
N ASN A 202 -14.49 7.44 -4.75
CA ASN A 202 -13.18 6.89 -5.09
C ASN A 202 -12.16 7.19 -3.98
N LYS A 203 -12.08 6.30 -3.00
CA LYS A 203 -11.25 6.45 -1.81
C LYS A 203 -10.66 5.12 -1.33
N ASN A 204 -9.58 5.23 -0.56
CA ASN A 204 -9.09 4.17 0.32
C ASN A 204 -9.06 4.68 1.75
N VAL A 205 -9.55 3.86 2.68
CA VAL A 205 -9.59 4.16 4.12
C VAL A 205 -8.61 3.23 4.82
N TYR A 206 -7.68 3.82 5.56
CA TYR A 206 -6.72 3.11 6.39
C TYR A 206 -7.12 3.27 7.85
N VAL A 207 -7.44 2.16 8.50
CA VAL A 207 -7.93 2.10 9.87
C VAL A 207 -6.79 1.76 10.81
N PHE A 208 -6.59 2.59 11.82
CA PHE A 208 -5.59 2.43 12.86
C PHE A 208 -6.30 2.26 14.21
N ALA A 209 -6.30 1.04 14.75
CA ALA A 209 -6.75 0.79 16.11
C ALA A 209 -5.64 1.18 17.09
N VAL A 210 -5.84 2.26 17.84
CA VAL A 210 -4.88 2.83 18.79
C VAL A 210 -5.23 2.34 20.19
N ASN A 211 -4.40 1.48 20.78
CA ASN A 211 -4.60 0.90 22.12
C ASN A 211 -5.97 0.22 22.36
N CYS A 212 -6.69 -0.13 21.30
CA CYS A 212 -7.95 -0.86 21.36
C CYS A 212 -7.96 -1.99 20.32
N GLU A 213 -8.96 -2.85 20.40
CA GLU A 213 -9.21 -3.86 19.38
C GLU A 213 -9.75 -3.18 18.12
N LEU A 214 -9.39 -3.72 16.95
CA LEU A 214 -10.06 -3.35 15.71
C LEU A 214 -11.57 -3.57 15.91
N PRO A 215 -12.43 -2.68 15.37
CA PRO A 215 -13.88 -2.91 15.44
C PRO A 215 -14.20 -4.30 14.88
N GLU A 216 -15.00 -5.09 15.61
CA GLU A 216 -15.48 -6.38 15.10
C GLU A 216 -16.20 -6.13 13.77
N ASP A 217 -15.78 -6.81 12.70
CA ASP A 217 -16.57 -6.94 11.47
C ASP A 217 -17.98 -7.36 11.89
N SER A 218 -18.99 -6.65 11.40
CA SER A 218 -20.39 -6.91 11.75
C SER A 218 -20.88 -8.22 11.11
N GLU A 219 -20.41 -9.36 11.61
CA GLU A 219 -20.90 -10.69 11.27
C GLU A 219 -22.12 -11.05 12.13
N ASP A 220 -23.34 -10.83 11.64
CA ASP A 220 -24.43 -11.84 11.69
C ASP A 220 -25.66 -11.39 10.89
N ASN A 221 -26.07 -12.20 9.91
CA ASN A 221 -27.31 -12.13 9.11
C ASN A 221 -27.39 -11.17 7.89
N GLN A 222 -26.32 -11.08 7.09
CA GLN A 222 -26.41 -10.60 5.70
C GLN A 222 -26.48 -11.82 4.76
N GLU A 223 -27.48 -11.89 3.88
CA GLU A 223 -27.55 -12.89 2.80
C GLU A 223 -26.30 -12.71 1.93
N THR A 224 -25.55 -13.79 1.61
CA THR A 224 -24.28 -13.65 0.88
C THR A 224 -24.53 -13.08 -0.52
N VAL A 225 -24.31 -11.77 -0.69
CA VAL A 225 -24.42 -11.08 -1.97
C VAL A 225 -23.14 -11.34 -2.75
N LYS A 226 -23.27 -11.91 -3.96
CA LYS A 226 -22.12 -12.16 -4.83
C LYS A 226 -21.42 -10.85 -5.15
N GLY A 227 -20.12 -10.80 -4.85
CA GLY A 227 -19.26 -9.65 -5.06
C GLY A 227 -19.24 -8.63 -3.92
N ASP A 228 -20.01 -8.82 -2.85
CA ASP A 228 -19.94 -8.01 -1.63
C ASP A 228 -19.18 -8.80 -0.57
N ILE A 229 -17.89 -8.52 -0.47
CA ILE A 229 -16.94 -9.22 0.40
C ILE A 229 -16.81 -8.49 1.74
N SER A 230 -17.00 -7.17 1.78
CA SER A 230 -17.10 -6.42 3.05
C SER A 230 -18.37 -6.75 3.83
N GLY A 231 -19.42 -7.26 3.18
CA GLY A 231 -20.71 -7.56 3.82
C GLY A 231 -21.52 -6.31 4.17
N ASP A 232 -21.24 -5.19 3.51
CA ASP A 232 -21.89 -3.91 3.74
C ASP A 232 -23.18 -3.72 2.91
N GLY A 233 -23.48 -4.66 2.01
CA GLY A 233 -24.65 -4.67 1.15
C GLY A 233 -24.44 -4.01 -0.21
N GLU A 234 -23.25 -3.46 -0.50
CA GLU A 234 -22.90 -2.84 -1.78
C GLU A 234 -21.71 -3.56 -2.44
N VAL A 235 -21.76 -3.73 -3.76
CA VAL A 235 -20.60 -4.26 -4.51
C VAL A 235 -19.76 -3.08 -4.97
N THR A 236 -18.60 -2.89 -4.35
CA THR A 236 -17.73 -1.72 -4.55
C THR A 236 -16.32 -2.10 -5.02
N LEU A 237 -15.47 -1.11 -5.29
CA LEU A 237 -14.06 -1.37 -5.57
C LEU A 237 -13.33 -1.99 -4.36
N ASN A 238 -13.82 -1.74 -3.14
CA ASN A 238 -13.27 -2.35 -1.94
C ASN A 238 -13.39 -3.87 -2.01
N ASP A 239 -14.52 -4.38 -2.47
CA ASP A 239 -14.76 -5.80 -2.65
C ASP A 239 -13.87 -6.39 -3.74
N ALA A 240 -13.64 -5.64 -4.82
CA ALA A 240 -12.69 -6.07 -5.85
C ALA A 240 -11.27 -6.25 -5.28
N MET A 241 -10.86 -5.34 -4.40
CA MET A 241 -9.56 -5.42 -3.72
C MET A 241 -9.51 -6.60 -2.75
N GLN A 242 -10.59 -6.86 -2.01
CA GLN A 242 -10.69 -8.02 -1.12
C GLN A 242 -10.63 -9.33 -1.91
N ALA A 243 -11.34 -9.45 -3.03
CA ALA A 243 -11.24 -10.65 -3.88
C ALA A 243 -9.84 -10.84 -4.46
N TYR A 244 -9.15 -9.75 -4.81
CA TYR A 244 -7.77 -9.83 -5.24
C TYR A 244 -6.87 -10.39 -4.13
N LYS A 245 -7.03 -9.93 -2.88
CA LYS A 245 -6.30 -10.47 -1.72
C LYS A 245 -6.58 -11.96 -1.52
N LEU A 246 -7.86 -12.34 -1.54
CA LEU A 246 -8.29 -13.74 -1.39
C LEU A 246 -7.77 -14.63 -2.52
N SER A 247 -7.57 -14.09 -3.73
CA SER A 247 -6.96 -14.82 -4.85
C SER A 247 -5.50 -15.19 -4.64
N LYS A 248 -4.79 -14.47 -3.76
CA LYS A 248 -3.38 -14.70 -3.44
C LYS A 248 -3.22 -15.52 -2.15
N ASN A 249 -4.05 -15.25 -1.14
CA ASN A 249 -4.10 -16.01 0.10
C ASN A 249 -5.47 -15.86 0.77
N SER A 250 -6.17 -16.98 0.95
CA SER A 250 -7.51 -17.03 1.54
C SER A 250 -7.57 -17.83 2.86
N ALA A 251 -6.41 -18.09 3.49
CA ALA A 251 -6.33 -18.92 4.69
C ALA A 251 -7.18 -18.39 5.86
N ASP A 252 -7.24 -17.07 6.02
CA ASP A 252 -7.91 -16.41 7.14
C ASP A 252 -9.32 -15.90 6.77
N ALA A 253 -9.76 -16.15 5.55
CA ALA A 253 -11.03 -15.65 5.05
C ALA A 253 -12.20 -16.53 5.49
N THR A 254 -13.33 -15.89 5.76
CA THR A 254 -14.56 -16.58 6.19
C THR A 254 -15.18 -17.31 4.99
N GLU A 255 -16.00 -18.33 5.25
CA GLU A 255 -16.68 -19.06 4.17
C GLU A 255 -17.67 -18.16 3.40
N ALA A 256 -18.22 -17.13 4.06
CA ALA A 256 -19.07 -16.13 3.43
C ALA A 256 -18.26 -15.23 2.48
N GLN A 257 -17.10 -14.72 2.91
CA GLN A 257 -16.20 -13.93 2.07
C GLN A 257 -15.70 -14.74 0.87
N LYS A 258 -15.35 -16.02 1.07
CA LYS A 258 -14.95 -16.90 -0.02
C LYS A 258 -16.07 -17.10 -1.04
N ALA A 259 -17.30 -17.27 -0.56
CA ALA A 259 -18.47 -17.45 -1.41
C ALA A 259 -18.90 -16.16 -2.13
N ALA A 260 -18.76 -14.99 -1.49
CA ALA A 260 -18.97 -13.69 -2.11
C ALA A 260 -17.89 -13.37 -3.15
N ALA A 261 -16.64 -13.77 -2.88
CA ALA A 261 -15.51 -13.58 -3.77
C ALA A 261 -15.58 -14.48 -5.01
N ASP A 262 -16.07 -15.73 -4.94
CA ASP A 262 -16.27 -16.60 -6.11
C ASP A 262 -17.52 -16.22 -6.92
N VAL A 263 -17.45 -15.06 -7.58
CA VAL A 263 -18.57 -14.53 -8.37
C VAL A 263 -18.86 -15.37 -9.60
N ASN A 264 -17.85 -16.02 -10.20
CA ASN A 264 -18.03 -16.82 -11.41
C ASN A 264 -18.57 -18.24 -11.12
N GLY A 265 -18.44 -18.74 -9.88
CA GLY A 265 -18.99 -20.00 -9.40
C GLY A 265 -18.19 -21.26 -9.79
N ASP A 266 -16.90 -21.12 -10.09
CA ASP A 266 -16.01 -22.22 -10.44
C ASP A 266 -15.37 -22.91 -9.22
N GLY A 267 -15.61 -22.39 -8.02
CA GLY A 267 -15.11 -22.91 -6.76
C GLY A 267 -13.69 -22.45 -6.41
N SER A 268 -13.11 -21.51 -7.16
CA SER A 268 -11.77 -20.95 -6.92
C SER A 268 -11.82 -19.42 -6.92
N ILE A 269 -11.21 -18.78 -5.93
CA ILE A 269 -11.11 -17.31 -5.90
C ILE A 269 -9.86 -16.91 -6.67
N THR A 270 -10.04 -16.20 -7.78
CA THR A 270 -8.96 -15.84 -8.70
C THR A 270 -8.98 -14.36 -9.05
N LEU A 271 -7.96 -13.90 -9.78
CA LEU A 271 -7.96 -12.55 -10.34
C LEU A 271 -9.17 -12.32 -11.27
N ALA A 272 -9.71 -13.37 -11.91
CA ALA A 272 -10.90 -13.23 -12.74
C ALA A 272 -12.11 -12.79 -11.90
N ASP A 273 -12.21 -13.27 -10.68
CA ASP A 273 -13.28 -12.92 -9.76
C ASP A 273 -13.12 -11.50 -9.23
N ALA A 274 -11.91 -11.12 -8.82
CA ALA A 274 -11.59 -9.75 -8.46
C ALA A 274 -11.94 -8.76 -9.58
N MET A 275 -11.66 -9.13 -10.84
CA MET A 275 -11.99 -8.34 -12.01
C MET A 275 -13.50 -8.29 -12.30
N MET A 276 -14.23 -9.37 -12.03
CA MET A 276 -15.69 -9.37 -12.16
C MET A 276 -16.36 -8.51 -11.10
N ILE A 277 -15.87 -8.54 -9.86
CA ILE A 277 -16.35 -7.69 -8.77
C ILE A 277 -16.02 -6.22 -9.04
N TYR A 278 -14.83 -5.96 -9.58
CA TYR A 278 -14.47 -4.65 -10.10
C TYR A 278 -15.45 -4.18 -11.21
N GLN A 279 -15.87 -5.06 -12.11
CA GLN A 279 -16.86 -4.72 -13.14
C GLN A 279 -18.25 -4.49 -12.54
N MET A 280 -18.67 -5.29 -11.57
CA MET A 280 -19.94 -5.14 -10.87
C MET A 280 -20.02 -3.80 -10.14
N SER A 281 -18.94 -3.39 -9.48
CA SER A 281 -18.85 -2.10 -8.78
C SER A 281 -18.83 -0.88 -9.69
N LYS A 282 -18.44 -1.05 -10.97
CA LYS A 282 -18.53 0.00 -11.99
C LYS A 282 -19.90 0.06 -12.67
N GLY A 283 -20.81 -0.87 -12.41
CA GLY A 283 -22.23 -0.70 -12.71
C GLY A 283 -23.05 -1.97 -12.91
N THR A 284 -24.13 -2.07 -12.14
CA THR A 284 -25.45 -2.38 -12.71
C THR A 284 -25.92 -1.21 -13.59
N ASN A 285 -25.33 -1.08 -14.78
CA ASN A 285 -25.91 -0.31 -15.88
C ASN A 285 -25.87 -1.19 -17.14
N ASN A 286 -26.60 -2.30 -17.07
CA ASN A 286 -27.04 -3.05 -18.24
C ASN A 286 -28.45 -3.55 -17.95
N GLU A 287 -29.44 -2.68 -18.19
CA GLU A 287 -30.69 -2.96 -18.91
C GLU A 287 -31.34 -1.64 -19.36
#